data_AF-A0A652YZW1-F1
#
_entry.id   AF-A0A652YZW1-F1
#
_cell.length_a   1.000
_cell.length_b   1.000
_cell.length_c   1.000
_cell.angle_alpha   90.00
_cell.angle_beta   90.00
_cell.angle_gamma   90.00
#
_symmetry.space_group_name_H-M   'P 1'
#
loop_
_entity.id
_entity.type
_entity.pdbx_description
1 polymer ?
#
loop_
_entity_poly.entity_id
_entity_poly.type
_entity_poly.pdbx_seq_one_letter_code
_entity_poly.pdbx_strand_id
1 'polypeptide(L)'
;MSDIKAIESAIGLTFLDKNLLLQALTHTTYARLIGTPEAHNGCLAIFGDTLLDLIVVEHLYKVHGNQLGKQFISYERDKLVKKDGNPILFSEKICLNKLVRIKKTDDLISSEDIIRSFKALLAAIYLDQGLGRVQNWFINQFLSPLDSDSSETIENNLSIVDIAVIEKAISHEFCNKAFLQTAITERSYAVRWKNSGDHNEGLALLGDSLLDFIVLEYLYNLKGKYGKGKLSSNRDKLVKDNTLEFIANRLGLARFIRHDGMLGTKNLTDGLEAIYRCNIS
;
A
#
# COMPACT_ATOMS: atom_id res chain seq x y z
N MET A 1 16.23 28.87 -2.33
CA MET A 1 15.02 29.30 -1.58
C MET A 1 13.84 29.61 -2.52
N SER A 2 14.06 30.21 -3.70
CA SER A 2 13.02 30.44 -4.73
C SER A 2 12.36 29.14 -5.22
N ASP A 3 13.16 28.09 -5.44
CA ASP A 3 12.67 26.87 -6.08
C ASP A 3 11.76 26.04 -5.16
N ILE A 4 12.06 26.00 -3.86
CA ILE A 4 11.25 25.26 -2.87
C ILE A 4 9.84 25.83 -2.81
N LYS A 5 9.69 27.15 -2.66
CA LYS A 5 8.36 27.79 -2.60
C LYS A 5 7.56 27.56 -3.88
N ALA A 6 8.22 27.56 -5.04
CA ALA A 6 7.57 27.26 -6.32
C ALA A 6 7.09 25.80 -6.38
N ILE A 7 7.90 24.84 -5.94
CA ILE A 7 7.52 23.43 -5.84
C ILE A 7 6.34 23.26 -4.88
N GLU A 8 6.42 23.82 -3.68
CA GLU A 8 5.36 23.76 -2.66
C GLU A 8 4.05 24.36 -3.15
N SER A 9 4.12 25.48 -3.87
CA SER A 9 2.96 26.10 -4.52
C SER A 9 2.38 25.22 -5.62
N ALA A 10 3.21 24.52 -6.40
CA ALA A 10 2.75 23.65 -7.49
C ALA A 10 2.06 22.38 -6.97
N ILE A 11 2.55 21.81 -5.86
CA ILE A 11 1.97 20.61 -5.25
C ILE A 11 0.85 20.92 -4.23
N GLY A 12 0.70 22.18 -3.83
CA GLY A 12 -0.29 22.61 -2.83
C GLY A 12 0.02 22.13 -1.40
N LEU A 13 1.31 21.91 -1.08
CA LEU A 13 1.77 21.47 0.23
C LEU A 13 3.05 22.18 0.64
N THR A 14 3.16 22.47 1.94
CA THR A 14 4.41 22.95 2.56
C THR A 14 5.07 21.81 3.31
N PHE A 15 6.39 21.68 3.19
CA PHE A 15 7.22 20.69 3.88
C PHE A 15 7.87 21.27 5.14
N LEU A 16 8.01 20.45 6.19
CA LEU A 16 8.86 20.80 7.34
C LEU A 16 10.33 20.54 6.97
N ASP A 17 10.63 19.35 6.45
CA ASP A 17 11.93 18.98 5.91
C ASP A 17 12.03 19.30 4.41
N LYS A 18 12.64 20.45 4.10
CA LYS A 18 12.86 20.86 2.71
C LYS A 18 13.88 19.98 1.98
N ASN A 19 14.80 19.34 2.69
CA ASN A 19 15.79 18.47 2.06
C ASN A 19 15.14 17.19 1.54
N LEU A 20 14.14 16.68 2.27
CA LEU A 20 13.36 15.53 1.86
C LEU A 20 12.57 15.80 0.57
N LEU A 21 11.92 16.97 0.47
CA LEU A 21 11.27 17.43 -0.77
C LEU A 21 12.26 17.52 -1.93
N LEU A 22 13.42 18.15 -1.71
CA LEU A 22 14.45 18.29 -2.73
C LEU A 22 15.01 16.92 -3.14
N GLN A 23 15.20 16.00 -2.20
CA GLN A 23 15.67 14.64 -2.47
C GLN A 23 14.69 13.89 -3.36
N ALA A 24 13.39 13.95 -3.09
CA ALA A 24 12.36 13.30 -3.91
C ALA A 24 12.41 13.71 -5.38
N LEU A 25 12.78 14.97 -5.63
CA LEU A 25 12.90 15.56 -6.97
C LEU A 25 14.32 15.46 -7.55
N THR A 26 15.26 14.80 -6.88
CA THR A 26 16.65 14.71 -7.34
C THR A 26 16.89 13.46 -8.18
N HIS A 27 17.11 13.66 -9.48
CA HIS A 27 17.52 12.61 -10.39
C HIS A 27 19.00 12.22 -10.16
N THR A 28 19.36 10.99 -10.54
CA THR A 28 20.72 10.45 -10.36
C THR A 28 21.80 11.30 -11.04
N THR A 29 21.50 11.91 -12.18
CA THR A 29 22.46 12.74 -12.91
C THR A 29 22.76 14.06 -12.20
N TYR A 30 21.74 14.68 -11.59
CA TYR A 30 21.93 15.85 -10.76
C TYR A 30 22.64 15.51 -9.45
N ALA A 31 22.28 14.39 -8.80
CA ALA A 31 22.97 13.91 -7.60
C ALA A 31 24.49 13.73 -7.82
N ARG A 32 24.87 13.14 -8.96
CA ARG A 32 26.28 13.02 -9.37
C ARG A 32 26.93 14.38 -9.64
N LEU A 33 26.22 15.28 -10.31
CA LEU A 33 26.73 16.63 -10.63
C LEU A 33 27.15 17.40 -9.36
N ILE A 34 26.37 17.30 -8.29
CA ILE A 34 26.64 18.01 -7.03
C ILE A 34 27.57 17.22 -6.08
N GLY A 35 28.12 16.09 -6.51
CA GLY A 35 29.05 15.28 -5.72
C GLY A 35 28.41 14.45 -4.60
N THR A 36 27.08 14.24 -4.63
CA THR A 36 26.35 13.43 -3.65
C THR A 36 25.48 12.37 -4.35
N PRO A 37 26.07 11.35 -5.01
CA PRO A 37 25.31 10.37 -5.79
C PRO A 37 24.19 9.68 -5.01
N GLU A 38 24.36 9.49 -3.70
CA GLU A 38 23.40 8.89 -2.77
C GLU A 38 22.14 9.73 -2.53
N ALA A 39 22.19 11.03 -2.78
CA ALA A 39 21.08 11.95 -2.55
C ALA A 39 20.00 11.88 -3.64
N HIS A 40 20.07 10.88 -4.53
CA HIS A 40 19.04 10.64 -5.52
C HIS A 40 17.76 10.06 -4.89
N ASN A 41 16.65 10.18 -5.61
CA ASN A 41 15.32 9.81 -5.13
C ASN A 41 15.01 8.30 -5.09
N GLY A 42 15.96 7.43 -5.41
CA GLY A 42 15.67 6.02 -5.70
C GLY A 42 15.07 5.24 -4.52
N CYS A 43 15.60 5.44 -3.31
CA CYS A 43 15.06 4.77 -2.13
C CYS A 43 13.66 5.29 -1.76
N LEU A 44 13.43 6.60 -1.89
CA LEU A 44 12.12 7.21 -1.70
C LEU A 44 11.12 6.71 -2.74
N ALA A 45 11.55 6.50 -3.98
CA ALA A 45 10.67 5.98 -5.03
C ALA A 45 10.23 4.54 -4.76
N ILE A 46 11.14 3.69 -4.26
CA ILE A 46 10.79 2.31 -3.85
C ILE A 46 9.78 2.36 -2.69
N PHE A 47 10.03 3.20 -1.69
CA PHE A 47 9.09 3.42 -0.58
C PHE A 47 7.72 3.87 -1.09
N GLY A 48 7.73 4.89 -1.94
CA GLY A 48 6.55 5.53 -2.47
C GLY A 48 5.72 4.64 -3.40
N ASP A 49 6.34 3.67 -4.05
CA ASP A 49 5.66 2.65 -4.85
C ASP A 49 4.73 1.80 -3.98
N THR A 50 5.26 1.27 -2.87
CA THR A 50 4.48 0.49 -1.91
C THR A 50 3.45 1.34 -1.18
N LEU A 51 3.80 2.58 -0.82
CA LEU A 51 2.83 3.51 -0.23
C LEU A 51 1.68 3.83 -1.19
N LEU A 52 1.96 4.05 -2.48
CA LEU A 52 0.92 4.29 -3.47
C LEU A 52 -0.01 3.08 -3.61
N ASP A 53 0.54 1.86 -3.58
CA ASP A 53 -0.24 0.63 -3.61
C ASP A 53 -1.21 0.55 -2.43
N LEU A 54 -0.71 0.79 -1.22
CA LEU A 54 -1.55 0.86 0.00
C LEU A 54 -2.67 1.88 -0.15
N ILE A 55 -2.36 3.14 -0.50
CA ILE A 55 -3.35 4.22 -0.62
C ILE A 55 -4.43 3.86 -1.64
N VAL A 56 -4.04 3.32 -2.79
CA VAL A 56 -4.97 2.96 -3.87
C VAL A 56 -5.85 1.78 -3.48
N VAL A 57 -5.28 0.71 -2.93
CA VAL A 57 -6.04 -0.47 -2.50
C VAL A 57 -7.03 -0.10 -1.39
N GLU A 58 -6.61 0.71 -0.41
CA GLU A 58 -7.50 1.22 0.65
C GLU A 58 -8.63 2.06 0.09
N HIS A 59 -8.34 2.97 -0.83
CA HIS A 59 -9.36 3.80 -1.46
C HIS A 59 -10.36 2.96 -2.27
N LEU A 60 -9.89 2.05 -3.12
CA LEU A 60 -10.74 1.19 -3.93
C LEU A 60 -11.61 0.27 -3.06
N TYR A 61 -11.04 -0.31 -2.00
CA TYR A 61 -11.83 -1.13 -1.08
C TYR A 61 -12.87 -0.29 -0.32
N LYS A 62 -12.53 0.93 0.09
CA LYS A 62 -13.49 1.84 0.74
C LYS A 62 -14.66 2.20 -0.18
N VAL A 63 -14.40 2.39 -1.48
CA VAL A 63 -15.42 2.77 -2.47
C VAL A 63 -16.27 1.58 -2.92
N HIS A 64 -15.66 0.42 -3.14
CA HIS A 64 -16.33 -0.73 -3.78
C HIS A 64 -16.65 -1.88 -2.83
N GLY A 65 -16.11 -1.85 -1.61
CA GLY A 65 -16.19 -2.96 -0.68
C GLY A 65 -15.63 -4.26 -1.27
N ASN A 66 -16.25 -5.36 -0.90
CA ASN A 66 -15.85 -6.70 -1.30
C ASN A 66 -16.73 -7.28 -2.43
N GLN A 67 -17.75 -6.54 -2.87
CA GLN A 67 -18.82 -7.02 -3.77
C GLN A 67 -18.31 -7.37 -5.18
N LEU A 68 -17.34 -6.62 -5.67
CA LEU A 68 -16.77 -6.79 -7.02
C LEU A 68 -15.60 -7.79 -7.05
N GLY A 69 -15.19 -8.30 -5.88
CA GLY A 69 -14.13 -9.30 -5.72
C GLY A 69 -12.69 -8.80 -5.93
N LYS A 70 -11.71 -9.60 -5.49
CA LYS A 70 -10.28 -9.27 -5.54
C LYS A 70 -9.74 -8.98 -6.94
N GLN A 71 -10.28 -9.64 -7.96
CA GLN A 71 -9.86 -9.46 -9.35
C GLN A 71 -10.15 -8.04 -9.84
N PHE A 72 -11.33 -7.50 -9.51
CA PHE A 72 -11.70 -6.13 -9.88
C PHE A 72 -10.78 -5.11 -9.20
N ILE A 73 -10.59 -5.21 -7.88
CA ILE A 73 -9.73 -4.27 -7.15
C ILE A 73 -8.28 -4.34 -7.66
N SER A 74 -7.76 -5.55 -7.92
CA SER A 74 -6.42 -5.73 -8.48
C SER A 74 -6.29 -5.08 -9.86
N TYR A 75 -7.30 -5.22 -10.71
CA TYR A 75 -7.32 -4.63 -12.04
C TYR A 75 -7.38 -3.10 -12.01
N GLU A 76 -8.24 -2.50 -11.19
CA GLU A 76 -8.32 -1.04 -11.04
C GLU A 76 -7.06 -0.46 -10.37
N ARG A 77 -6.52 -1.15 -9.37
CA ARG A 77 -5.25 -0.80 -8.73
C ARG A 77 -4.13 -0.75 -9.76
N ASP A 78 -4.01 -1.77 -10.61
CA ASP A 78 -2.96 -1.84 -11.62
C ASP A 78 -2.96 -0.62 -12.56
N LYS A 79 -4.14 -0.13 -12.96
CA LYS A 79 -4.26 1.12 -13.74
C LYS A 79 -3.76 2.34 -12.99
N LEU A 80 -3.89 2.37 -11.67
CA LEU A 80 -3.56 3.53 -10.84
C LEU A 80 -2.09 3.56 -10.40
N VAL A 81 -1.41 2.40 -10.35
CA VAL A 81 -0.06 2.28 -9.76
C VAL A 81 1.04 1.92 -10.75
N LYS A 82 0.72 1.22 -11.85
CA LYS A 82 1.72 0.76 -12.82
C LYS A 82 2.18 1.89 -13.74
N LYS A 83 3.40 1.75 -14.26
CA LYS A 83 4.07 2.81 -15.04
C LYS A 83 3.37 3.17 -16.35
N ASP A 84 2.66 2.21 -16.93
CA ASP A 84 1.83 2.31 -18.13
C ASP A 84 0.39 2.75 -17.82
N GLY A 85 0.08 2.98 -16.54
CA GLY A 85 -1.20 3.50 -16.07
C GLY A 85 -1.17 5.01 -15.76
N ASN A 86 -1.97 5.40 -14.77
CA ASN A 86 -2.22 6.80 -14.40
C ASN A 86 -1.08 7.56 -13.70
N PRO A 87 0.00 6.97 -13.12
CA PRO A 87 1.07 7.74 -12.49
C PRO A 87 1.70 8.81 -13.38
N ILE A 88 1.77 8.61 -14.70
CA ILE A 88 2.24 9.65 -15.62
C ILE A 88 1.25 10.83 -15.67
N LEU A 89 -0.05 10.55 -15.75
CA LEU A 89 -1.11 11.56 -15.75
C LEU A 89 -1.14 12.35 -14.43
N PHE A 90 -0.94 11.66 -13.29
CA PHE A 90 -0.81 12.32 -11.99
C PHE A 90 0.40 13.26 -11.95
N SER A 91 1.52 12.83 -12.53
CA SER A 91 2.72 13.64 -12.62
C SER A 91 2.54 14.87 -13.50
N GLU A 92 1.85 14.74 -14.63
CA GLU A 92 1.53 15.84 -15.53
C GLU A 92 0.60 16.87 -14.88
N LYS A 93 -0.40 16.40 -14.12
CA LYS A 93 -1.36 17.26 -13.40
C LYS A 93 -0.66 18.26 -12.46
N ILE A 94 0.44 17.87 -11.83
CA ILE A 94 1.25 18.73 -10.94
C ILE A 94 2.49 19.30 -11.63
N CYS A 95 2.58 19.20 -12.97
CA CYS A 95 3.71 19.66 -13.78
C CYS A 95 5.07 19.13 -13.30
N LEU A 96 5.12 17.88 -12.81
CA LEU A 96 6.29 17.32 -12.16
C LEU A 96 7.52 17.29 -13.06
N ASN A 97 7.33 17.15 -14.38
CA ASN A 97 8.39 17.21 -15.38
C ASN A 97 9.23 18.49 -15.32
N LYS A 98 8.66 19.61 -14.84
CA LYS A 98 9.37 20.88 -14.64
C LYS A 98 10.07 20.99 -13.29
N LEU A 99 9.72 20.13 -12.34
CA LEU A 99 10.18 20.19 -10.95
C LEU A 99 11.35 19.23 -10.67
N VAL A 100 11.53 18.18 -11.48
CA VAL A 100 12.65 17.24 -11.33
C VAL A 100 13.99 17.93 -11.62
N ARG A 101 14.92 17.78 -10.68
CA ARG A 101 16.28 18.30 -10.75
C ARG A 101 17.14 17.33 -11.55
N ILE A 102 17.52 17.72 -12.76
CA ILE A 102 18.40 17.00 -13.68
C ILE A 102 19.61 17.86 -14.07
N LYS A 103 20.66 17.25 -14.61
CA LYS A 103 21.78 18.01 -15.21
C LYS A 103 21.32 18.52 -16.59
N LYS A 104 21.26 19.85 -16.75
CA LYS A 104 20.65 20.51 -17.92
C LYS A 104 21.34 20.28 -19.27
N THR A 105 22.56 19.76 -19.32
CA THR A 105 23.39 19.87 -20.52
C THR A 105 23.17 18.81 -21.59
N ASP A 106 22.59 17.64 -21.29
CA ASP A 106 22.30 16.58 -22.29
C ASP A 106 21.25 15.57 -21.84
N ASP A 107 20.75 15.67 -20.59
CA ASP A 107 19.86 14.65 -20.04
C ASP A 107 18.42 14.93 -20.43
N LEU A 108 17.82 14.00 -21.17
CA LEU A 108 16.37 13.92 -21.31
C LEU A 108 15.81 13.18 -20.09
N ILE A 109 14.72 13.71 -19.52
CA ILE A 109 13.97 13.01 -18.49
C ILE A 109 12.96 12.08 -19.16
N SER A 110 13.03 10.78 -18.84
CA SER A 110 12.06 9.82 -19.34
C SER A 110 10.76 9.88 -18.53
N SER A 111 9.66 9.35 -19.08
CA SER A 111 8.42 9.16 -18.31
C SER A 111 8.64 8.31 -17.06
N GLU A 112 9.55 7.32 -17.12
CA GLU A 112 9.89 6.49 -15.96
C GLU A 112 10.57 7.30 -14.85
N ASP A 113 11.41 8.27 -15.20
CA ASP A 113 12.07 9.14 -14.22
C ASP A 113 11.08 10.12 -13.56
N ILE A 114 10.10 10.58 -14.33
CA ILE A 114 8.99 11.41 -13.82
C ILE A 114 8.14 10.59 -12.84
N ILE A 115 7.68 9.40 -13.24
CA ILE A 115 6.88 8.50 -12.39
C ILE A 115 7.66 8.12 -11.12
N ARG A 116 8.97 7.86 -11.24
CA ARG A 116 9.85 7.58 -10.09
C ARG A 116 9.88 8.77 -9.13
N SER A 117 9.96 9.99 -9.65
CA SER A 117 9.93 11.22 -8.85
C SER A 117 8.57 11.44 -8.20
N PHE A 118 7.47 11.05 -8.85
CA PHE A 118 6.13 11.12 -8.28
C PHE A 118 5.98 10.19 -7.07
N LYS A 119 6.41 8.93 -7.22
CA LYS A 119 6.43 7.97 -6.12
C LYS A 119 7.33 8.47 -4.98
N ALA A 120 8.52 8.98 -5.30
CA ALA A 120 9.41 9.56 -4.29
C ALA A 120 8.78 10.76 -3.57
N LEU A 121 7.98 11.58 -4.26
CA LEU A 121 7.25 12.68 -3.64
C LEU A 121 6.20 12.18 -2.65
N LEU A 122 5.46 11.11 -2.97
CA LEU A 122 4.51 10.49 -2.02
C LEU A 122 5.22 10.02 -0.75
N ALA A 123 6.36 9.33 -0.88
CA ALA A 123 7.17 8.93 0.27
C ALA A 123 7.68 10.13 1.08
N ALA A 124 8.08 11.21 0.41
CA ALA A 124 8.51 12.44 1.08
C ALA A 124 7.37 13.10 1.87
N ILE A 125 6.15 13.18 1.32
CA ILE A 125 4.99 13.72 2.05
C ILE A 125 4.69 12.84 3.28
N TYR A 126 4.74 11.52 3.12
CA TYR A 126 4.52 10.58 4.21
C TYR A 126 5.56 10.73 5.33
N LEU A 127 6.85 10.74 4.99
CA LEU A 127 7.93 10.85 5.97
C LEU A 127 7.95 12.22 6.67
N ASP A 128 7.42 13.27 6.03
CA ASP A 128 7.32 14.62 6.59
C ASP A 128 6.06 14.83 7.44
N GLN A 129 4.91 14.25 7.05
CA GLN A 129 3.59 14.63 7.58
C GLN A 129 2.66 13.45 7.93
N GLY A 130 3.11 12.22 7.72
CA GLY A 130 2.38 11.00 8.08
C GLY A 130 1.37 10.50 7.04
N LEU A 131 0.86 9.29 7.29
CA LEU A 131 0.00 8.53 6.36
C LEU A 131 -1.31 9.25 6.02
N GLY A 132 -2.02 9.76 7.03
CA GLY A 132 -3.30 10.44 6.81
C GLY A 132 -3.16 11.69 5.92
N ARG A 133 -2.02 12.39 5.97
CA ARG A 133 -1.79 13.59 5.15
C ARG A 133 -1.55 13.24 3.69
N VAL A 134 -0.70 12.26 3.40
CA VAL A 134 -0.42 11.82 2.02
C VAL A 134 -1.65 11.17 1.38
N GLN A 135 -2.41 10.36 2.13
CA GLN A 135 -3.67 9.77 1.68
C GLN A 135 -4.66 10.85 1.25
N ASN A 136 -4.97 11.78 2.15
CA ASN A 136 -5.91 12.86 1.88
C ASN A 136 -5.44 13.73 0.71
N TRP A 137 -4.15 14.06 0.65
CA TRP A 137 -3.61 14.83 -0.47
C TRP A 137 -3.77 14.08 -1.79
N PHE A 138 -3.35 12.82 -1.88
CA PHE A 138 -3.44 12.04 -3.10
C PHE A 138 -4.89 11.84 -3.55
N ILE A 139 -5.77 11.44 -2.63
CA ILE A 139 -7.19 11.22 -2.92
C ILE A 139 -7.86 12.51 -3.40
N ASN A 140 -7.66 13.64 -2.71
CA ASN A 140 -8.26 14.91 -3.09
C ASN A 140 -7.71 15.46 -4.41
N GLN A 141 -6.41 15.28 -4.65
CA GLN A 141 -5.77 15.79 -5.85
C GLN A 141 -6.04 14.92 -7.09
N PHE A 142 -6.17 13.61 -6.95
CA PHE A 142 -6.16 12.70 -8.11
C PHE A 142 -7.40 11.82 -8.24
N LEU A 143 -8.11 11.54 -7.14
CA LEU A 143 -9.19 10.54 -7.12
C LEU A 143 -10.59 11.11 -6.78
N SER A 144 -10.72 12.37 -6.34
CA SER A 144 -11.96 12.94 -5.77
C SER A 144 -12.69 13.94 -6.68
N PRO A 145 -14.02 14.15 -6.49
CA PRO A 145 -14.84 13.70 -5.36
C PRO A 145 -15.87 12.63 -5.75
N LEU A 146 -15.82 11.48 -5.08
CA LEU A 146 -16.96 10.59 -5.00
C LEU A 146 -17.47 10.64 -3.56
N ASP A 147 -18.65 11.24 -3.39
CA ASP A 147 -19.50 11.01 -2.23
C ASP A 147 -19.70 9.50 -2.11
N SER A 148 -19.15 8.90 -1.06
CA SER A 148 -19.47 7.54 -0.66
C SER A 148 -20.04 7.61 0.74
N ASP A 149 -21.35 7.84 0.79
CA ASP A 149 -22.17 7.35 1.88
C ASP A 149 -22.39 5.85 1.58
N SER A 150 -21.56 5.01 2.15
CA SER A 150 -21.79 3.57 2.25
C SER A 150 -21.09 3.04 3.50
N SER A 151 -21.65 3.42 4.65
CA SER A 151 -21.48 2.62 5.86
C SER A 151 -22.28 1.34 5.68
N GLU A 152 -21.69 0.30 5.10
CA GLU A 152 -22.32 -1.03 5.10
C GLU A 152 -22.21 -1.63 6.51
N THR A 153 -23.37 -1.85 7.11
CA THR A 153 -23.50 -2.68 8.31
C THR A 153 -23.67 -4.11 7.82
N ILE A 154 -22.66 -4.96 8.06
CA ILE A 154 -22.71 -6.36 7.65
C ILE A 154 -23.63 -7.12 8.63
N GLU A 155 -24.86 -7.44 8.21
CA GLU A 155 -25.72 -8.40 8.93
C GLU A 155 -25.31 -9.83 8.54
N ASN A 156 -24.60 -10.52 9.43
CA ASN A 156 -24.10 -11.87 9.22
C ASN A 156 -25.06 -12.94 9.78
N ASN A 157 -25.62 -13.78 8.89
CA ASN A 157 -26.24 -15.08 9.23
C ASN A 157 -25.31 -16.25 8.82
N LEU A 158 -24.07 -16.25 9.29
CA LEU A 158 -23.14 -17.37 9.17
C LEU A 158 -22.97 -18.09 10.51
N SER A 159 -22.62 -19.39 10.51
CA SER A 159 -22.24 -20.06 11.75
C SER A 159 -21.00 -19.38 12.34
N ILE A 160 -21.16 -18.76 13.51
CA ILE A 160 -20.14 -17.97 14.19
C ILE A 160 -19.05 -18.93 14.67
N VAL A 161 -17.82 -18.77 14.16
CA VAL A 161 -16.65 -19.39 14.80
C VAL A 161 -16.43 -18.66 16.12
N ASP A 162 -16.12 -19.39 17.19
CA ASP A 162 -15.85 -18.77 18.49
C ASP A 162 -14.60 -17.87 18.40
N ILE A 163 -14.84 -16.56 18.37
CA ILE A 163 -13.81 -15.53 18.23
C ILE A 163 -12.82 -15.59 19.39
N ALA A 164 -13.27 -15.89 20.60
CA ALA A 164 -12.40 -15.94 21.77
C ALA A 164 -11.30 -17.00 21.63
N VAL A 165 -11.61 -18.12 20.95
CA VAL A 165 -10.62 -19.17 20.68
C VAL A 165 -9.55 -18.69 19.70
N ILE A 166 -9.95 -17.93 18.67
CA ILE A 166 -9.03 -17.37 17.68
C ILE A 166 -8.13 -16.32 18.34
N GLU A 167 -8.72 -15.37 19.06
CA GLU A 167 -8.01 -14.29 19.78
C GLU A 167 -6.98 -14.85 20.77
N LYS A 168 -7.34 -15.93 21.47
CA LYS A 168 -6.40 -16.65 22.33
C LYS A 168 -5.27 -17.31 21.54
N ALA A 169 -5.56 -17.93 20.39
CA ALA A 169 -4.55 -18.60 19.57
C ALA A 169 -3.53 -17.62 18.98
N ILE A 170 -3.98 -16.43 18.59
CA ILE A 170 -3.12 -15.36 18.06
C ILE A 170 -2.55 -14.45 19.15
N SER A 171 -3.01 -14.60 20.40
CA SER A 171 -2.66 -13.75 21.55
C SER A 171 -2.94 -12.26 21.32
N HIS A 172 -4.10 -11.94 20.72
CA HIS A 172 -4.51 -10.59 20.37
C HIS A 172 -6.03 -10.46 20.37
N GLU A 173 -6.55 -9.37 20.94
CA GLU A 173 -7.98 -9.05 20.95
C GLU A 173 -8.29 -8.00 19.87
N PHE A 174 -9.26 -8.29 19.00
CA PHE A 174 -9.73 -7.34 17.98
C PHE A 174 -10.87 -6.48 18.51
N CYS A 175 -10.85 -5.20 18.14
CA CYS A 175 -11.97 -4.30 18.40
C CYS A 175 -13.21 -4.71 17.57
N ASN A 176 -13.00 -5.08 16.30
CA ASN A 176 -14.08 -5.45 15.40
C ASN A 176 -14.11 -6.96 15.12
N LYS A 177 -14.93 -7.68 15.89
CA LYS A 177 -15.08 -9.14 15.77
C LYS A 177 -15.70 -9.58 14.44
N ALA A 178 -16.50 -8.71 13.80
CA ALA A 178 -17.12 -9.01 12.51
C ALA A 178 -16.07 -9.05 11.39
N PHE A 179 -15.08 -8.14 11.41
CA PHE A 179 -13.95 -8.20 10.47
C PHE A 179 -13.13 -9.47 10.66
N LEU A 180 -12.90 -9.90 11.91
CA LEU A 180 -12.22 -11.17 12.17
C LEU A 180 -13.01 -12.35 11.61
N GLN A 181 -14.35 -12.39 11.77
CA GLN A 181 -15.19 -13.40 11.12
C GLN A 181 -15.00 -13.41 9.60
N THR A 182 -15.03 -12.25 8.95
CA THR A 182 -14.84 -12.14 7.49
C THR A 182 -13.44 -12.59 7.09
N ALA A 183 -12.40 -12.25 7.85
CA ALA A 183 -11.01 -12.59 7.55
C ALA A 183 -10.74 -14.11 7.54
N ILE A 184 -11.48 -14.87 8.34
CA ILE A 184 -11.41 -16.33 8.35
C ILE A 184 -12.42 -16.99 7.40
N THR A 185 -13.22 -16.24 6.63
CA THR A 185 -14.13 -16.81 5.64
C THR A 185 -13.47 -16.84 4.27
N GLU A 186 -13.14 -18.02 3.77
CA GLU A 186 -12.71 -18.17 2.39
C GLU A 186 -13.91 -18.10 1.43
N ARG A 187 -13.69 -17.63 0.20
CA ARG A 187 -14.73 -17.37 -0.80
C ARG A 187 -15.62 -18.58 -1.09
N SER A 188 -15.07 -19.79 -1.20
CA SER A 188 -15.87 -21.00 -1.47
C SER A 188 -16.94 -21.24 -0.41
N TYR A 189 -16.63 -20.96 0.86
CA TYR A 189 -17.60 -21.05 1.94
C TYR A 189 -18.67 -19.97 1.80
N ALA A 190 -18.27 -18.71 1.61
CA ALA A 190 -19.20 -17.58 1.44
C ALA A 190 -20.20 -17.81 0.29
N VAL A 191 -19.72 -18.29 -0.87
CA VAL A 191 -20.54 -18.60 -2.05
C VAL A 191 -21.54 -19.73 -1.76
N ARG A 192 -21.10 -20.81 -1.10
CA ARG A 192 -21.96 -21.95 -0.75
C ARG A 192 -23.14 -21.55 0.13
N TRP A 193 -22.94 -20.61 1.04
CA TRP A 193 -23.95 -20.12 1.98
C TRP A 193 -24.68 -18.86 1.49
N LYS A 194 -24.56 -18.52 0.20
CA LYS A 194 -25.23 -17.38 -0.46
C LYS A 194 -24.90 -15.99 0.14
N ASN A 195 -23.76 -15.86 0.82
CA ASN A 195 -23.25 -14.60 1.36
C ASN A 195 -21.98 -14.18 0.60
N SER A 196 -22.08 -14.03 -0.72
CA SER A 196 -20.91 -13.87 -1.61
C SER A 196 -20.07 -12.61 -1.35
N GLY A 197 -20.56 -11.64 -0.58
CA GLY A 197 -19.80 -10.45 -0.16
C GLY A 197 -18.98 -10.64 1.12
N ASP A 198 -19.23 -11.70 1.90
CA ASP A 198 -18.65 -11.88 3.24
C ASP A 198 -17.45 -12.85 3.23
N HIS A 199 -16.46 -12.55 2.38
CA HIS A 199 -15.24 -13.35 2.25
C HIS A 199 -13.95 -12.54 2.47
N ASN A 200 -12.86 -13.22 2.76
CA ASN A 200 -11.61 -12.60 3.16
C ASN A 200 -10.83 -11.92 2.03
N GLU A 201 -11.10 -12.20 0.76
CA GLU A 201 -10.20 -11.78 -0.33
C GLU A 201 -9.91 -10.27 -0.39
N GLY A 202 -10.90 -9.41 -0.17
CA GLY A 202 -10.69 -7.96 -0.16
C GLY A 202 -9.89 -7.50 1.06
N LEU A 203 -10.13 -8.10 2.23
CA LEU A 203 -9.32 -7.87 3.43
C LEU A 203 -7.89 -8.40 3.25
N ALA A 204 -7.72 -9.52 2.55
CA ALA A 204 -6.42 -10.09 2.22
C ALA A 204 -5.61 -9.14 1.33
N LEU A 205 -6.25 -8.55 0.31
CA LEU A 205 -5.60 -7.58 -0.56
C LEU A 205 -5.14 -6.32 0.21
N LEU A 206 -5.96 -5.84 1.15
CA LEU A 206 -5.58 -4.75 2.05
C LEU A 206 -4.45 -5.15 3.01
N GLY A 207 -4.50 -6.38 3.52
CA GLY A 207 -3.51 -6.91 4.44
C GLY A 207 -2.15 -7.11 3.78
N ASP A 208 -2.14 -7.56 2.53
CA ASP A 208 -0.95 -7.70 1.69
C ASP A 208 -0.25 -6.36 1.48
N SER A 209 -0.98 -5.34 1.00
CA SER A 209 -0.41 -4.00 0.78
C SER A 209 0.03 -3.32 2.08
N LEU A 210 -0.70 -3.53 3.19
CA LEU A 210 -0.31 -3.06 4.51
C LEU A 210 0.97 -3.73 5.02
N LEU A 211 1.08 -5.05 4.87
CA LEU A 211 2.26 -5.79 5.31
C LEU A 211 3.50 -5.37 4.52
N ASP A 212 3.36 -5.23 3.20
CA ASP A 212 4.40 -4.70 2.33
C ASP A 212 4.86 -3.32 2.79
N PHE A 213 3.92 -2.44 3.12
CA PHE A 213 4.21 -1.10 3.63
C PHE A 213 4.94 -1.14 4.98
N ILE A 214 4.44 -1.87 5.98
CA ILE A 214 5.05 -1.95 7.32
C ILE A 214 6.47 -2.52 7.25
N VAL A 215 6.68 -3.59 6.47
CA VAL A 215 8.00 -4.19 6.30
C VAL A 215 8.95 -3.23 5.60
N LEU A 216 8.48 -2.53 4.57
CA LEU A 216 9.31 -1.57 3.85
C LEU A 216 9.64 -0.34 4.70
N GLU A 217 8.70 0.14 5.51
CA GLU A 217 8.91 1.21 6.48
C GLU A 217 9.98 0.82 7.50
N TYR A 218 9.86 -0.37 8.08
CA TYR A 218 10.85 -0.92 9.00
C TYR A 218 12.24 -1.01 8.35
N LEU A 219 12.34 -1.56 7.14
CA LEU A 219 13.59 -1.68 6.39
C LEU A 219 14.20 -0.32 6.05
N TYR A 220 13.36 0.67 5.72
CA TYR A 220 13.80 2.03 5.41
C TYR A 220 14.38 2.73 6.65
N ASN A 221 13.76 2.53 7.81
CA ASN A 221 14.16 3.15 9.08
C ASN A 221 15.44 2.54 9.69
N LEU A 222 15.78 1.29 9.37
CA LEU A 222 17.02 0.61 9.82
C LEU A 222 18.32 1.14 9.18
N LYS A 223 18.35 2.41 8.72
CA LYS A 223 19.46 3.09 8.03
C LYS A 223 20.84 2.58 8.49
N GLY A 224 21.50 1.72 7.70
CA GLY A 224 22.93 1.41 7.91
C GLY A 224 23.42 0.01 7.54
N LYS A 225 22.59 -1.05 7.56
CA LYS A 225 23.12 -2.43 7.37
C LYS A 225 22.64 -3.18 6.11
N TYR A 226 21.53 -2.74 5.48
CA TYR A 226 20.83 -3.58 4.49
C TYR A 226 20.31 -2.95 3.19
N GLY A 227 20.59 -1.70 2.81
CA GLY A 227 19.99 -1.27 1.53
C GLY A 227 20.34 0.07 0.92
N LYS A 228 21.58 0.28 0.48
CA LYS A 228 21.75 0.99 -0.80
C LYS A 228 21.34 0.00 -1.91
N GLY A 229 20.07 0.06 -2.35
CA GLY A 229 19.55 -0.70 -3.51
C GLY A 229 19.00 -2.11 -3.27
N LYS A 230 18.74 -2.53 -2.03
CA LYS A 230 18.17 -3.86 -1.71
C LYS A 230 16.82 -3.84 -0.97
N LEU A 231 16.18 -2.67 -0.86
CA LEU A 231 14.90 -2.53 -0.15
C LEU A 231 13.84 -3.50 -0.69
N SER A 232 13.61 -3.50 -2.01
CA SER A 232 12.67 -4.43 -2.66
C SER A 232 13.05 -5.90 -2.41
N SER A 233 14.30 -6.29 -2.69
CA SER A 233 14.74 -7.68 -2.51
C SER A 233 14.65 -8.16 -1.05
N ASN A 234 14.88 -7.29 -0.07
CA ASN A 234 14.74 -7.65 1.33
C ASN A 234 13.27 -7.75 1.74
N ARG A 235 12.41 -6.84 1.24
CA ARG A 235 10.96 -6.92 1.42
C ARG A 235 10.44 -8.23 0.85
N ASP A 236 10.76 -8.56 -0.40
CA ASP A 236 10.30 -9.79 -1.08
C ASP A 236 10.78 -11.09 -0.40
N LYS A 237 11.86 -11.02 0.39
CA LYS A 237 12.32 -12.16 1.21
C LYS A 237 11.53 -12.32 2.50
N LEU A 238 11.07 -11.21 3.08
CA LEU A 238 10.32 -11.17 4.34
C LEU A 238 8.83 -11.40 4.09
N VAL A 239 8.27 -10.77 3.06
CA VAL A 239 6.88 -10.88 2.63
C VAL A 239 6.82 -11.82 1.41
N LYS A 240 6.52 -13.08 1.68
CA LYS A 240 6.32 -14.13 0.66
C LYS A 240 5.46 -15.24 1.20
N ASP A 241 4.80 -15.96 0.30
CA ASP A 241 3.85 -17.04 0.64
C ASP A 241 4.43 -18.04 1.64
N ASN A 242 5.66 -18.53 1.44
CA ASN A 242 6.26 -19.52 2.36
C ASN A 242 6.45 -18.97 3.79
N THR A 243 6.75 -17.66 3.92
CA THR A 243 6.90 -17.03 5.25
C THR A 243 5.52 -16.89 5.91
N LEU A 244 4.53 -16.44 5.14
CA LEU A 244 3.15 -16.29 5.62
C LEU A 244 2.53 -17.63 5.98
N GLU A 245 2.75 -18.66 5.18
CA GLU A 245 2.31 -20.03 5.44
C GLU A 245 2.94 -20.58 6.72
N PHE A 246 4.25 -20.36 6.91
CA PHE A 246 4.93 -20.75 8.14
C PHE A 246 4.31 -20.06 9.37
N ILE A 247 4.03 -18.76 9.29
CA ILE A 247 3.38 -18.00 10.37
C ILE A 247 1.95 -18.53 10.62
N ALA A 248 1.15 -18.70 9.58
CA ALA A 248 -0.22 -19.18 9.68
C ALA A 248 -0.29 -20.58 10.30
N ASN A 249 0.62 -21.48 9.92
CA ASN A 249 0.74 -22.81 10.50
C ASN A 249 1.17 -22.75 11.97
N ARG A 250 2.12 -21.88 12.32
CA ARG A 250 2.55 -21.68 13.72
C ARG A 250 1.41 -21.17 14.60
N LEU A 251 0.55 -20.31 14.06
CA LEU A 251 -0.66 -19.83 14.73
C LEU A 251 -1.80 -20.87 14.72
N GLY A 252 -1.63 -21.99 14.01
CA GLY A 252 -2.65 -23.01 13.86
C GLY A 252 -3.89 -22.54 13.11
N LEU A 253 -3.73 -21.55 12.22
CA LEU A 253 -4.83 -20.81 11.58
C LEU A 253 -5.71 -21.69 10.70
N ALA A 254 -5.16 -22.77 10.13
CA ALA A 254 -5.89 -23.71 9.27
C ALA A 254 -7.17 -24.26 9.91
N ARG A 255 -7.21 -24.40 11.24
CA ARG A 255 -8.39 -24.91 11.97
C ARG A 255 -9.53 -23.89 12.06
N PHE A 256 -9.25 -22.62 11.81
CA PHE A 256 -10.19 -21.51 11.95
C PHE A 256 -10.72 -21.02 10.61
N ILE A 257 -10.00 -21.25 9.50
CA ILE A 257 -10.48 -20.85 8.18
C ILE A 257 -11.72 -21.67 7.81
N ARG A 258 -12.82 -20.96 7.54
CA ARG A 258 -14.04 -21.53 6.96
C ARG A 258 -13.84 -21.65 5.45
N HIS A 259 -13.84 -22.86 4.95
CA HIS A 259 -13.69 -23.16 3.52
C HIS A 259 -14.64 -24.29 3.14
N ASP A 260 -14.90 -24.45 1.84
CA ASP A 260 -15.52 -25.64 1.28
C ASP A 260 -14.50 -26.38 0.39
N GLY A 261 -14.36 -27.69 0.57
CA GLY A 261 -13.35 -28.50 -0.14
C GLY A 261 -11.95 -28.43 0.48
N MET A 262 -10.90 -28.43 -0.35
CA MET A 262 -9.50 -28.48 0.10
C MET A 262 -8.97 -27.09 0.46
N LEU A 263 -8.40 -26.93 1.65
CA LEU A 263 -7.70 -25.72 2.04
C LEU A 263 -6.28 -25.71 1.46
N GLY A 264 -6.02 -24.87 0.45
CA GLY A 264 -4.70 -24.68 -0.13
C GLY A 264 -3.86 -23.65 0.64
N THR A 265 -2.55 -23.64 0.37
CA THR A 265 -1.61 -22.65 0.95
C THR A 265 -2.06 -21.21 0.73
N LYS A 266 -2.55 -20.86 -0.48
CA LYS A 266 -2.97 -19.48 -0.76
C LYS A 266 -4.21 -19.07 0.04
N ASN A 267 -5.15 -19.99 0.27
CA ASN A 267 -6.31 -19.71 1.12
C ASN A 267 -5.89 -19.41 2.57
N LEU A 268 -4.86 -20.13 3.05
CA LEU A 268 -4.31 -19.94 4.38
C LEU A 268 -3.55 -18.60 4.49
N THR A 269 -2.74 -18.23 3.49
CA THR A 269 -2.03 -16.95 3.50
C THR A 269 -2.96 -15.76 3.31
N ASP A 270 -3.99 -15.85 2.45
CA ASP A 270 -5.03 -14.82 2.31
C ASP A 270 -5.78 -14.62 3.64
N GLY A 271 -6.06 -15.70 4.39
CA GLY A 271 -6.66 -15.59 5.72
C GLY A 271 -5.77 -14.86 6.73
N LEU A 272 -4.46 -15.11 6.71
CA LEU A 272 -3.50 -14.40 7.56
C LEU A 272 -3.38 -12.92 7.17
N GLU A 273 -3.29 -12.62 5.87
CA GLU A 273 -3.28 -11.25 5.33
C GLU A 273 -4.54 -10.49 5.79
N ALA A 274 -5.72 -11.10 5.63
CA ALA A 274 -6.98 -10.51 6.07
C ALA A 274 -7.02 -10.21 7.57
N ILE A 275 -6.43 -11.09 8.39
CA ILE A 275 -6.30 -10.87 9.84
C ILE A 275 -5.45 -9.63 10.16
N TYR A 276 -4.33 -9.41 9.46
CA TYR A 276 -3.51 -8.20 9.66
C TYR A 276 -4.33 -6.91 9.44
N ARG A 277 -5.30 -6.93 8.53
CA ARG A 277 -6.17 -5.77 8.27
C ARG A 277 -7.21 -5.51 9.36
N CYS A 278 -7.58 -6.50 10.16
CA CYS A 278 -8.69 -6.40 11.13
C CYS A 278 -8.45 -5.41 12.29
N ASN A 279 -7.23 -4.87 12.41
CA ASN A 279 -6.83 -3.97 13.50
C ASN A 279 -6.87 -2.47 13.16
N ILE A 280 -7.15 -2.09 11.90
CA ILE A 280 -7.11 -0.69 11.47
C ILE A 280 -8.54 -0.19 11.22
N SER A 281 -9.20 0.35 12.23
CA SER A 281 -10.48 1.05 12.11
C SER A 281 -10.33 2.51 12.50
#